data_AF-A0A838W648-F1
#
_entry.id   AF-A0A838W648-F1
#
_cell.length_a   1.000
_cell.length_b   1.000
_cell.length_c   1.000
_cell.angle_alpha   90.00
_cell.angle_beta   90.00
_cell.angle_gamma   90.00
#
_symmetry.space_group_name_H-M   'P 1'
#
loop_
_entity.id
_entity.type
_entity.pdbx_description
1 polymer ?
#
loop_
_entity_poly.entity_id
_entity_poly.type
_entity_poly.pdbx_seq_one_letter_code
_entity_poly.pdbx_strand_id
1 'polypeptide(L)'
;MFPINDDAPRTIGRPFINYGLIAVNVIIFIYEAIVTSYFSNSFAQFSLFSNYGAVPNLILSGQNLGSLFTSMFMHGGIAHLIGNLVFLYVFGDNLEGRFGHYKYLMLYLSWGVVASFTHSIYAVSTGDGNIPAIGASGAISGVLGAYLIFFPHAKIHTIILAFFITTVRIPALAYIPFWFIMQLIFALIGQSGGVAYLAHIGGFLGGVGTAFIWKSFSPPFDGSIPESRINRKSQQYPTLKSDVSDKHVPPEIISGNGFLDVIIQVRGVDMDSNIQAKFDSSTNNLSVKILDLNKTYSVEIPNPDSYAFEVSSVTVINGIVKIRLVRLS
;
A
#
# COMPACT_ATOMS: atom_id res chain seq x y z
N MET A 1 -14.53 -11.89 -1.20
CA MET A 1 -13.48 -11.40 -0.29
C MET A 1 -13.21 -9.96 -0.69
N PHE A 2 -13.42 -9.01 0.21
CA PHE A 2 -13.35 -7.58 -0.11
C PHE A 2 -12.22 -6.92 0.68
N PRO A 3 -11.16 -6.40 0.03
CA PRO A 3 -10.02 -5.83 0.73
C PRO A 3 -10.35 -4.41 1.21
N ILE A 4 -9.88 -4.04 2.40
CA ILE A 4 -10.10 -2.70 2.99
C ILE A 4 -8.79 -1.92 3.06
N ASN A 5 -7.71 -2.58 3.49
CA ASN A 5 -6.35 -2.05 3.52
C ASN A 5 -5.34 -3.20 3.62
N ASP A 6 -4.06 -2.85 3.62
CA ASP A 6 -2.92 -3.72 3.87
C ASP A 6 -2.01 -3.14 4.96
N ASP A 7 -1.03 -3.94 5.40
CA ASP A 7 0.01 -3.53 6.36
C ASP A 7 1.39 -3.31 5.73
N ALA A 8 1.49 -3.24 4.39
CA ALA A 8 2.77 -3.02 3.75
C ALA A 8 3.28 -1.59 4.00
N PRO A 9 4.57 -1.41 4.33
CA PRO A 9 5.12 -0.11 4.64
C PRO A 9 5.16 0.77 3.39
N ARG A 10 4.69 2.01 3.53
CA ARG A 10 4.83 3.04 2.49
C ARG A 10 6.23 3.62 2.50
N THR A 11 6.97 3.40 1.40
CA THR A 11 8.38 3.78 1.28
C THR A 11 8.60 5.24 0.86
N ILE A 12 7.64 5.87 0.15
CA ILE A 12 7.82 7.21 -0.42
C ILE A 12 6.50 8.01 -0.40
N GLY A 13 6.47 9.11 0.35
CA GLY A 13 5.54 10.23 0.16
C GLY A 13 4.04 9.90 0.18
N ARG A 14 3.22 10.86 -0.29
CA ARG A 14 1.78 10.64 -0.54
C ARG A 14 1.58 10.11 -1.97
N PRO A 15 0.66 9.15 -2.21
CA PRO A 15 0.46 8.51 -3.51
C PRO A 15 -0.43 9.37 -4.44
N PHE A 16 0.12 10.49 -4.90
CA PHE A 16 -0.61 11.47 -5.70
C PHE A 16 -1.15 10.90 -7.01
N ILE A 17 -0.40 10.02 -7.67
CA ILE A 17 -0.82 9.43 -8.94
C ILE A 17 -1.94 8.43 -8.71
N ASN A 18 -1.85 7.58 -7.67
CA ASN A 18 -2.91 6.64 -7.34
C ASN A 18 -4.23 7.37 -7.03
N TYR A 19 -4.17 8.44 -6.23
CA TYR A 19 -5.33 9.29 -5.97
C TYR A 19 -5.82 10.02 -7.22
N GLY A 20 -4.91 10.46 -8.09
CA GLY A 20 -5.25 11.05 -9.38
C GLY A 20 -5.98 10.07 -10.29
N LEU A 21 -5.51 8.82 -10.40
CA LEU A 21 -6.17 7.76 -11.16
C LEU A 21 -7.57 7.50 -10.60
N ILE A 22 -7.72 7.38 -9.28
CA ILE A 22 -9.03 7.23 -8.63
C ILE A 22 -9.96 8.41 -9.00
N ALA A 23 -9.47 9.64 -8.87
CA ALA A 23 -10.25 10.83 -9.19
C ALA A 23 -10.68 10.88 -10.66
N VAL A 24 -9.78 10.55 -11.60
CA VAL A 24 -10.11 10.48 -13.03
C VAL A 24 -11.18 9.44 -13.31
N ASN A 25 -11.07 8.23 -12.73
CA ASN A 25 -12.10 7.20 -12.86
C ASN A 25 -13.47 7.67 -12.37
N VAL A 26 -13.53 8.39 -11.23
CA VAL A 26 -14.77 8.96 -10.71
C VAL A 26 -15.34 10.04 -11.65
N ILE A 27 -14.49 10.94 -12.14
CA ILE A 27 -14.90 12.02 -13.06
C ILE A 27 -15.46 11.45 -14.36
N ILE A 28 -14.77 10.48 -14.96
CA ILE A 28 -15.23 9.82 -16.19
C ILE A 28 -16.54 9.09 -15.93
N PHE A 29 -16.69 8.39 -14.80
CA PHE A 29 -17.94 7.73 -14.47
C PHE A 29 -19.12 8.69 -14.30
N ILE A 30 -18.90 9.86 -13.69
CA ILE A 30 -19.93 10.90 -13.60
C ILE A 30 -20.35 11.36 -15.01
N TYR A 31 -19.37 11.55 -15.91
CA TYR A 31 -19.65 11.88 -17.31
C TYR A 31 -20.45 10.77 -18.02
N GLU A 32 -20.05 9.49 -17.85
CA GLU A 32 -20.78 8.34 -18.39
C GLU A 32 -22.23 8.32 -17.89
N ALA A 33 -22.44 8.50 -16.59
CA ALA A 33 -23.76 8.55 -15.98
C ALA A 33 -24.62 9.70 -16.52
N ILE A 34 -24.04 10.88 -16.76
CA ILE A 34 -24.78 12.01 -17.35
C ILE A 34 -25.18 11.69 -18.79
N VAL A 35 -24.23 11.30 -19.64
CA VAL A 35 -24.46 11.08 -21.08
C VAL A 35 -25.43 9.93 -21.34
N THR A 36 -25.37 8.87 -20.53
CA THR A 36 -26.18 7.67 -20.70
C THR A 36 -27.52 7.72 -19.97
N SER A 37 -27.86 8.85 -19.32
CA SER A 37 -29.02 8.95 -18.42
C SER A 37 -29.00 7.84 -17.35
N TYR A 38 -27.86 7.74 -16.67
CA TYR A 38 -27.56 6.73 -15.67
C TYR A 38 -27.72 5.29 -16.20
N PHE A 39 -27.10 5.01 -17.36
CA PHE A 39 -27.12 3.73 -18.05
C PHE A 39 -28.52 3.21 -18.46
N SER A 40 -29.54 4.08 -18.44
CA SER A 40 -30.89 3.72 -18.91
C SER A 40 -31.06 3.90 -20.43
N ASN A 41 -30.26 4.77 -21.06
CA ASN A 41 -30.28 4.97 -22.51
C ASN A 41 -29.27 4.04 -23.19
N SER A 42 -29.74 2.88 -23.64
CA SER A 42 -28.90 1.85 -24.28
C SER A 42 -28.22 2.32 -25.57
N PHE A 43 -28.84 3.23 -26.34
CA PHE A 43 -28.22 3.78 -27.55
C PHE A 43 -27.04 4.68 -27.19
N ALA A 44 -27.22 5.61 -26.25
CA ALA A 44 -26.14 6.47 -25.77
C ALA A 44 -25.00 5.65 -25.13
N GLN A 45 -25.34 4.62 -24.35
CA GLN A 45 -24.37 3.71 -23.76
C GLN A 45 -23.56 2.95 -24.82
N PHE A 46 -24.24 2.36 -25.81
CA PHE A 46 -23.59 1.67 -26.91
C PHE A 46 -22.66 2.60 -27.69
N SER A 47 -23.14 3.79 -28.10
CA SER A 47 -22.32 4.77 -28.80
C SER A 47 -21.09 5.20 -27.98
N LEU A 48 -21.26 5.44 -26.68
CA LEU A 48 -20.15 5.83 -25.81
C LEU A 48 -19.10 4.71 -25.71
N PHE A 49 -19.53 3.47 -25.47
CA PHE A 49 -18.64 2.32 -25.28
C PHE A 49 -17.98 1.89 -26.59
N SER A 50 -18.66 1.98 -27.73
CA SER A 50 -18.05 1.69 -29.03
C SER A 50 -17.00 2.72 -29.44
N ASN A 51 -17.15 3.98 -29.02
CA ASN A 51 -16.20 5.05 -29.35
C ASN A 51 -14.96 5.05 -28.43
N TYR A 52 -15.15 4.87 -27.13
CA TYR A 52 -14.09 5.04 -26.13
C TYR A 52 -13.65 3.72 -25.46
N GLY A 53 -14.42 2.65 -25.59
CA GLY A 53 -14.05 1.31 -25.14
C GLY A 53 -13.12 0.62 -26.12
N ALA A 54 -12.32 -0.33 -25.63
CA ALA A 54 -11.37 -1.08 -26.43
C ALA A 54 -12.13 -2.15 -27.22
N VAL A 55 -12.48 -1.83 -28.48
CA VAL A 55 -13.13 -2.78 -29.40
C VAL A 55 -12.05 -3.69 -30.01
N PRO A 56 -12.04 -5.01 -29.72
CA PRO A 56 -10.95 -5.90 -30.13
C PRO A 56 -10.59 -5.86 -31.62
N ASN A 57 -11.59 -5.90 -32.51
CA ASN A 57 -11.37 -5.84 -33.95
C ASN A 57 -10.72 -4.52 -34.41
N LEU A 58 -11.10 -3.40 -33.78
CA LEU A 58 -10.48 -2.11 -34.09
C LEU A 58 -9.04 -2.08 -33.59
N ILE A 59 -8.80 -2.50 -32.34
CA ILE A 59 -7.46 -2.56 -31.76
C ILE A 59 -6.51 -3.42 -32.61
N LEU A 60 -6.91 -4.64 -32.96
CA LEU A 60 -6.06 -5.55 -33.74
C LEU A 60 -5.87 -5.11 -35.20
N SER A 61 -6.77 -4.30 -35.74
CA SER A 61 -6.61 -3.69 -37.08
C SER A 61 -5.87 -2.36 -37.07
N GLY A 62 -5.35 -1.92 -35.90
CA GLY A 62 -4.63 -0.66 -35.76
C GLY A 62 -5.53 0.59 -35.75
N GLN A 63 -6.85 0.41 -35.62
CA GLN A 63 -7.83 1.48 -35.59
C GLN A 63 -8.21 1.83 -34.15
N ASN A 64 -8.58 3.09 -33.93
CA ASN A 64 -9.00 3.62 -32.63
C ASN A 64 -8.06 3.23 -31.46
N LEU A 65 -6.74 3.27 -31.68
CA LEU A 65 -5.75 2.88 -30.66
C LEU A 65 -5.80 3.77 -29.41
N GLY A 66 -6.37 4.99 -29.51
CA GLY A 66 -6.66 5.82 -28.34
C GLY A 66 -7.58 5.13 -27.33
N SER A 67 -8.46 4.24 -27.80
CA SER A 67 -9.35 3.47 -26.94
C SER A 67 -8.64 2.48 -26.02
N LEU A 68 -7.38 2.11 -26.31
CA LEU A 68 -6.54 1.37 -25.37
C LEU A 68 -6.41 2.10 -24.05
N PHE A 69 -6.32 3.44 -24.07
CA PHE A 69 -6.15 4.26 -22.88
C PHE A 69 -7.49 4.72 -22.31
N THR A 70 -8.43 5.18 -23.15
CA THR A 70 -9.71 5.68 -22.64
C THR A 70 -10.54 4.58 -21.99
N SER A 71 -10.50 3.34 -22.52
CA SER A 71 -11.22 2.21 -21.95
C SER A 71 -10.83 1.90 -20.50
N MET A 72 -9.59 2.20 -20.10
CA MET A 72 -9.10 1.99 -18.73
C MET A 72 -9.84 2.84 -17.69
N PHE A 73 -10.56 3.88 -18.10
CA PHE A 73 -11.24 4.80 -17.20
C PHE A 73 -12.77 4.70 -17.24
N MET A 74 -13.30 3.85 -18.13
CA MET A 74 -14.73 3.67 -18.35
C MET A 74 -15.31 2.55 -17.50
N HIS A 75 -16.55 2.71 -17.04
CA HIS A 75 -17.21 1.71 -16.19
C HIS A 75 -18.67 1.48 -16.56
N GLY A 76 -19.04 0.21 -16.67
CA GLY A 76 -20.42 -0.23 -16.96
C GLY A 76 -21.42 -0.12 -15.80
N GLY A 77 -21.07 0.55 -14.70
CA GLY A 77 -21.95 0.73 -13.55
C GLY A 77 -21.22 0.94 -12.22
N ILE A 78 -21.98 1.29 -11.17
CA ILE A 78 -21.43 1.64 -9.85
C ILE A 78 -20.62 0.50 -9.23
N ALA A 79 -21.14 -0.73 -9.27
CA ALA A 79 -20.44 -1.87 -8.68
C ALA A 79 -19.09 -2.12 -9.38
N HIS A 80 -19.04 -1.93 -10.70
CA HIS A 80 -17.82 -2.05 -11.48
C HIS A 80 -16.80 -0.97 -11.08
N LEU A 81 -17.23 0.30 -10.98
CA LEU A 81 -16.37 1.40 -10.51
C LEU A 81 -15.85 1.13 -9.10
N ILE A 82 -16.73 0.91 -8.12
CA ILE A 82 -16.33 0.74 -6.71
C ILE A 82 -15.36 -0.43 -6.57
N GLY A 83 -15.62 -1.56 -7.25
CA GLY A 83 -14.72 -2.70 -7.24
C GLY A 83 -13.30 -2.33 -7.68
N ASN A 84 -13.17 -1.60 -8.79
CA ASN A 84 -11.88 -1.15 -9.29
C ASN A 84 -11.20 -0.14 -8.34
N LEU A 85 -11.95 0.85 -7.86
CA LEU A 85 -11.39 1.89 -6.98
C LEU A 85 -10.89 1.32 -5.66
N VAL A 86 -11.57 0.33 -5.09
CA VAL A 86 -11.16 -0.34 -3.85
C VAL A 86 -9.83 -1.05 -4.05
N PHE A 87 -9.70 -1.85 -5.12
CA PHE A 87 -8.44 -2.54 -5.40
C PHE A 87 -7.31 -1.55 -5.73
N LEU A 88 -7.58 -0.52 -6.52
CA LEU A 88 -6.59 0.51 -6.81
C LEU A 88 -6.16 1.27 -5.55
N TYR A 89 -7.10 1.57 -4.65
CA TYR A 89 -6.82 2.23 -3.38
C TYR A 89 -5.96 1.37 -2.46
N VAL A 90 -6.30 0.09 -2.29
CA VAL A 90 -5.60 -0.82 -1.37
C VAL A 90 -4.22 -1.21 -1.87
N PHE A 91 -4.04 -1.44 -3.16
CA PHE A 91 -2.78 -1.99 -3.68
C PHE A 91 -1.91 -0.96 -4.41
N GLY A 92 -2.51 0.13 -4.91
CA GLY A 92 -1.82 1.06 -5.81
C GLY A 92 -0.81 1.98 -5.11
N ASP A 93 -1.06 2.37 -3.87
CA ASP A 93 -0.20 3.34 -3.18
C ASP A 93 1.16 2.75 -2.77
N ASN A 94 1.23 1.48 -2.35
CA ASN A 94 2.51 0.81 -2.09
C ASN A 94 3.35 0.70 -3.38
N LEU A 95 2.71 0.45 -4.53
CA LEU A 95 3.42 0.37 -5.81
C LEU A 95 3.90 1.74 -6.28
N GLU A 96 3.10 2.79 -6.09
CA GLU A 96 3.57 4.16 -6.34
C GLU A 96 4.75 4.51 -5.43
N GLY A 97 4.69 4.12 -4.16
CA GLY A 97 5.79 4.25 -3.21
C GLY A 97 7.04 3.47 -3.64
N ARG A 98 6.87 2.34 -4.32
CA ARG A 98 7.97 1.48 -4.80
C ARG A 98 8.63 2.01 -6.07
N PHE A 99 7.84 2.36 -7.08
CA PHE A 99 8.33 2.78 -8.39
C PHE A 99 8.58 4.29 -8.50
N GLY A 100 7.95 5.08 -7.64
CA GLY A 100 7.84 6.53 -7.76
C GLY A 100 6.72 6.95 -8.73
N HIS A 101 6.22 8.17 -8.54
CA HIS A 101 5.04 8.74 -9.21
C HIS A 101 5.01 8.49 -10.73
N TYR A 102 5.99 9.01 -11.47
CA TYR A 102 5.98 8.97 -12.94
C TYR A 102 6.06 7.54 -13.50
N LYS A 103 6.94 6.71 -12.93
CA LYS A 103 7.11 5.33 -13.40
C LYS A 103 5.89 4.48 -13.09
N TYR A 104 5.27 4.68 -11.92
CA TYR A 104 4.02 4.02 -11.58
C TYR A 104 2.91 4.34 -12.59
N LEU A 105 2.74 5.61 -12.98
CA LEU A 105 1.77 6.00 -14.01
C LEU A 105 2.04 5.27 -15.34
N MET A 106 3.29 5.29 -15.81
CA MET A 106 3.66 4.65 -17.08
C MET A 106 3.46 3.13 -17.04
N LEU A 107 3.79 2.48 -15.91
CA LEU A 107 3.58 1.05 -15.73
C LEU A 107 2.10 0.69 -15.66
N TYR A 108 1.29 1.47 -14.93
CA TYR A 108 -0.16 1.29 -14.87
C TYR A 108 -0.78 1.32 -16.26
N LEU A 109 -0.46 2.34 -17.07
CA LEU A 109 -0.94 2.45 -18.45
C LEU A 109 -0.39 1.31 -19.33
N SER A 110 0.88 0.94 -19.17
CA SER A 110 1.47 -0.15 -19.96
C SER A 110 0.80 -1.50 -19.66
N TRP A 111 0.51 -1.81 -18.40
CA TRP A 111 -0.20 -3.04 -18.03
C TRP A 111 -1.64 -3.06 -18.54
N GLY A 112 -2.31 -1.90 -18.55
CA GLY A 112 -3.60 -1.77 -19.20
C GLY A 112 -3.53 -2.07 -20.71
N VAL A 113 -2.51 -1.57 -21.41
CA VAL A 113 -2.31 -1.86 -22.84
C VAL A 113 -2.08 -3.36 -23.06
N VAL A 114 -1.21 -4.00 -22.26
CA VAL A 114 -0.98 -5.46 -22.32
C VAL A 114 -2.27 -6.24 -22.05
N ALA A 115 -3.07 -5.81 -21.08
CA ALA A 115 -4.36 -6.40 -20.79
C ALA A 115 -5.32 -6.29 -21.99
N SER A 116 -5.45 -5.11 -22.58
CA SER A 116 -6.32 -4.86 -23.73
C SER A 116 -5.92 -5.69 -24.95
N PHE A 117 -4.62 -5.80 -25.27
CA PHE A 117 -4.16 -6.66 -26.37
C PHE A 117 -4.43 -8.14 -26.08
N THR A 118 -4.12 -8.61 -24.87
CA THR A 118 -4.34 -10.00 -24.47
C THR A 118 -5.83 -10.38 -24.62
N HIS A 119 -6.71 -9.52 -24.12
CA HIS A 119 -8.15 -9.72 -24.26
C HIS A 119 -8.61 -9.64 -25.72
N SER A 120 -8.06 -8.69 -26.49
CA SER A 120 -8.48 -8.50 -27.88
C SER A 120 -8.16 -9.72 -28.76
N ILE A 121 -6.96 -10.29 -28.62
CA ILE A 121 -6.56 -11.52 -29.33
C ILE A 121 -7.54 -12.65 -29.03
N TYR A 122 -7.87 -12.84 -27.75
CA TYR A 122 -8.81 -13.87 -27.33
C TYR A 122 -10.23 -13.61 -27.87
N ALA A 123 -10.78 -12.42 -27.65
CA ALA A 123 -12.15 -12.08 -28.03
C ALA A 123 -12.38 -12.21 -29.55
N VAL A 124 -11.40 -11.80 -30.38
CA VAL A 124 -11.49 -12.01 -31.83
C VAL A 124 -11.48 -13.50 -32.17
N SER A 125 -10.64 -14.30 -31.50
CA SER A 125 -10.56 -15.75 -31.75
C SER A 125 -11.83 -16.52 -31.35
N THR A 126 -12.63 -16.00 -30.43
CA THR A 126 -13.88 -16.62 -29.96
C THR A 126 -15.15 -16.04 -30.59
N GLY A 127 -15.02 -15.05 -31.48
CA GLY A 127 -16.16 -14.42 -32.17
C GLY A 127 -16.75 -13.18 -31.48
N ASP A 128 -16.20 -12.77 -30.34
CA ASP A 128 -16.64 -11.62 -29.53
C ASP A 128 -15.92 -10.30 -29.90
N GLY A 129 -15.21 -10.28 -31.03
CA GLY A 129 -14.29 -9.19 -31.40
C GLY A 129 -14.92 -7.80 -31.57
N ASN A 130 -16.25 -7.69 -31.59
CA ASN A 130 -16.98 -6.43 -31.70
C ASN A 130 -17.52 -5.91 -30.36
N ILE A 131 -17.40 -6.69 -29.27
CA ILE A 131 -17.86 -6.29 -27.94
C ILE A 131 -16.80 -5.39 -27.31
N PRO A 132 -17.09 -4.11 -27.01
CA PRO A 132 -16.11 -3.22 -26.39
C PRO A 132 -15.76 -3.67 -24.98
N ALA A 133 -14.46 -3.75 -24.67
CA ALA A 133 -13.97 -3.94 -23.32
C ALA A 133 -13.72 -2.59 -22.65
N ILE A 134 -14.20 -2.45 -21.41
CA ILE A 134 -14.03 -1.25 -20.57
C ILE A 134 -13.66 -1.65 -19.14
N GLY A 135 -12.97 -0.77 -18.44
CA GLY A 135 -12.65 -0.92 -17.03
C GLY A 135 -11.16 -0.77 -16.72
N ALA A 136 -10.88 -0.19 -15.55
CA ALA A 136 -9.53 -0.07 -15.00
C ALA A 136 -8.91 -1.42 -14.60
N SER A 137 -9.72 -2.48 -14.54
CA SER A 137 -9.39 -3.77 -13.93
C SER A 137 -8.20 -4.46 -14.58
N GLY A 138 -7.98 -4.31 -15.89
CA GLY A 138 -6.80 -4.84 -16.58
C GLY A 138 -5.48 -4.23 -16.07
N ALA A 139 -5.43 -2.90 -15.96
CA ALA A 139 -4.28 -2.19 -15.40
C ALA A 139 -4.08 -2.49 -13.91
N ILE A 140 -5.18 -2.54 -13.14
CA ILE A 140 -5.17 -2.92 -11.72
C ILE A 140 -4.69 -4.35 -11.53
N SER A 141 -4.99 -5.26 -12.46
CA SER A 141 -4.46 -6.63 -12.41
C SER A 141 -2.94 -6.63 -12.50
N GLY A 142 -2.34 -5.73 -13.30
CA GLY A 142 -0.90 -5.49 -13.30
C GLY A 142 -0.38 -4.96 -11.97
N VAL A 143 -1.12 -4.06 -11.32
CA VAL A 143 -0.79 -3.61 -9.94
C VAL A 143 -0.76 -4.80 -8.99
N LEU A 144 -1.76 -5.70 -9.03
CA LEU A 144 -1.79 -6.91 -8.19
C LEU A 144 -0.64 -7.86 -8.50
N GLY A 145 -0.32 -8.06 -9.78
CA GLY A 145 0.81 -8.89 -10.20
C GLY A 145 2.14 -8.37 -9.67
N ALA A 146 2.37 -7.06 -9.77
CA ALA A 146 3.57 -6.45 -9.21
C ALA A 146 3.56 -6.48 -7.67
N TYR A 147 2.40 -6.25 -7.04
CA TYR A 147 2.23 -6.28 -5.59
C TYR A 147 2.63 -7.64 -5.00
N LEU A 148 2.17 -8.74 -5.61
CA LEU A 148 2.51 -10.10 -5.19
C LEU A 148 4.02 -10.32 -5.11
N ILE A 149 4.77 -9.76 -6.06
CA ILE A 149 6.22 -9.92 -6.11
C ILE A 149 6.93 -9.04 -5.07
N PHE A 150 6.51 -7.78 -4.89
CA PHE A 150 7.19 -6.88 -3.96
C PHE A 150 6.79 -7.08 -2.50
N PHE A 151 5.54 -7.45 -2.24
CA PHE A 151 4.96 -7.50 -0.89
C PHE A 151 4.27 -8.85 -0.59
N PRO A 152 4.91 -10.02 -0.82
CA PRO A 152 4.26 -11.33 -0.71
C PRO A 152 3.75 -11.62 0.71
N HIS A 153 4.42 -11.08 1.73
CA HIS A 153 4.09 -11.31 3.14
C HIS A 153 3.17 -10.23 3.75
N ALA A 154 2.83 -9.19 3.00
CA ALA A 154 1.91 -8.16 3.47
C ALA A 154 0.52 -8.77 3.71
N LYS A 155 -0.11 -8.44 4.83
CA LYS A 155 -1.42 -8.93 5.22
C LYS A 155 -2.49 -7.99 4.71
N ILE A 156 -3.33 -8.50 3.83
CA ILE A 156 -4.50 -7.81 3.30
C ILE A 156 -5.65 -7.98 4.28
N HIS A 157 -6.10 -6.89 4.87
CA HIS A 157 -7.28 -6.89 5.73
C HIS A 157 -8.52 -6.98 4.85
N THR A 158 -9.25 -8.08 5.02
CA THR A 158 -10.30 -8.50 4.11
C THR A 158 -11.59 -8.73 4.87
N ILE A 159 -12.68 -8.13 4.39
CA ILE A 159 -14.04 -8.51 4.78
C ILE A 159 -14.41 -9.79 4.05
N ILE A 160 -14.85 -10.79 4.82
CA ILE A 160 -15.49 -11.99 4.30
C ILE A 160 -16.95 -11.92 4.71
N LEU A 161 -17.82 -11.86 3.70
CA LEU A 161 -19.26 -12.07 3.83
C LEU A 161 -19.53 -13.55 3.60
N ALA A 162 -19.61 -14.31 4.69
CA ALA A 162 -20.10 -15.69 4.70
C ALA A 162 -21.44 -15.73 5.49
N PHE A 163 -21.69 -16.76 6.30
CA PHE A 163 -22.85 -16.80 7.20
C PHE A 163 -22.89 -15.63 8.22
N PHE A 164 -21.73 -15.01 8.51
CA PHE A 164 -21.59 -13.77 9.27
C PHE A 164 -20.59 -12.84 8.57
N ILE A 165 -20.66 -11.53 8.85
CA ILE A 165 -19.66 -10.56 8.40
C ILE A 165 -18.47 -10.62 9.37
N THR A 166 -17.31 -10.99 8.86
CA THR A 166 -16.06 -11.02 9.65
C THR A 166 -14.90 -10.39 8.89
N THR A 167 -13.88 -9.96 9.62
CA THR A 167 -12.63 -9.43 9.07
C THR A 167 -11.49 -10.38 9.34
N VAL A 168 -10.74 -10.73 8.30
CA VAL A 168 -9.56 -11.60 8.41
C VAL A 168 -8.34 -10.92 7.78
N ARG A 169 -7.15 -11.31 8.23
CA ARG A 169 -5.88 -10.83 7.67
C ARG A 169 -5.27 -11.95 6.86
N ILE A 170 -5.14 -11.74 5.55
CA ILE A 170 -4.70 -12.79 4.62
C ILE A 170 -3.40 -12.33 3.96
N PRO A 171 -2.32 -13.11 4.01
CA PRO A 171 -1.10 -12.73 3.32
C PRO A 171 -1.36 -12.57 1.82
N ALA A 172 -0.74 -11.59 1.19
CA ALA A 172 -0.88 -11.30 -0.24
C ALA A 172 -0.55 -12.54 -1.10
N LEU A 173 0.42 -13.34 -0.66
CA LEU A 173 0.79 -14.62 -1.27
C LEU A 173 -0.36 -15.66 -1.30
N ALA A 174 -1.37 -15.54 -0.43
CA ALA A 174 -2.57 -16.36 -0.50
C ALA A 174 -3.71 -15.64 -1.22
N TYR A 175 -3.95 -14.36 -0.86
CA TYR A 175 -5.07 -13.57 -1.37
C TYR A 175 -5.02 -13.40 -2.90
N ILE A 176 -3.87 -12.96 -3.42
CA ILE A 176 -3.72 -12.57 -4.83
C ILE A 176 -3.72 -13.81 -5.74
N PRO A 177 -2.98 -14.90 -5.44
CA PRO A 177 -3.07 -16.12 -6.25
C PRO A 177 -4.45 -16.75 -6.24
N PHE A 178 -5.17 -16.73 -5.10
CA PHE A 178 -6.56 -17.18 -5.07
C PHE A 178 -7.44 -16.37 -6.05
N TRP A 179 -7.35 -15.04 -5.98
CA TRP A 179 -8.09 -14.16 -6.91
C TRP A 179 -7.73 -14.44 -8.38
N PHE A 180 -6.45 -14.64 -8.69
CA PHE A 180 -5.95 -14.92 -10.05
C PHE A 180 -6.43 -16.28 -10.57
N ILE A 181 -6.40 -17.32 -9.73
CA ILE A 181 -6.93 -18.65 -10.07
C ILE A 181 -8.42 -18.56 -10.40
N MET A 182 -9.19 -17.76 -9.66
CA MET A 182 -10.59 -17.53 -9.99
C MET A 182 -10.75 -16.87 -11.37
N GLN A 183 -9.87 -15.93 -11.76
CA GLN A 183 -9.91 -15.35 -13.11
C GLN A 183 -9.67 -16.41 -14.20
N LEU A 184 -8.72 -17.32 -13.97
CA LEU A 184 -8.43 -18.43 -14.89
C LEU A 184 -9.63 -19.38 -15.02
N ILE A 185 -10.23 -19.77 -13.89
CA ILE A 185 -11.41 -20.67 -13.90
C ILE A 185 -12.55 -20.02 -14.68
N PHE A 186 -12.87 -18.75 -14.39
CA PHE A 186 -13.97 -18.05 -15.06
C PHE A 186 -13.71 -17.85 -16.56
N ALA A 187 -12.47 -17.59 -16.96
CA ALA A 187 -12.06 -17.57 -18.36
C ALA A 187 -12.28 -18.93 -19.04
N LEU A 188 -11.89 -20.03 -18.38
CA LEU A 188 -11.96 -21.38 -18.95
C LEU A 188 -13.40 -21.89 -19.11
N ILE A 189 -14.28 -21.58 -18.16
CA ILE A 189 -15.69 -22.00 -18.23
C ILE A 189 -16.57 -21.06 -19.07
N GLY A 190 -15.96 -20.02 -19.68
CA GLY A 190 -16.68 -19.06 -20.52
C GLY A 190 -17.73 -18.25 -19.78
N GLN A 191 -17.57 -18.05 -18.46
CA GLN A 191 -18.52 -17.24 -17.70
C GLN A 191 -18.42 -15.79 -18.21
N SER A 192 -19.45 -15.29 -18.89
CA SER A 192 -19.36 -14.06 -19.67
C SER A 192 -19.98 -12.85 -18.98
N GLY A 193 -20.13 -12.85 -17.64
CA GLY A 193 -20.91 -11.90 -16.84
C GLY A 193 -20.48 -10.42 -16.88
N GLY A 194 -20.14 -9.89 -18.06
CA GLY A 194 -19.62 -8.57 -18.32
C GLY A 194 -18.13 -8.40 -18.02
N VAL A 195 -17.38 -9.49 -17.76
CA VAL A 195 -16.01 -9.42 -17.26
C VAL A 195 -15.00 -9.95 -18.27
N ALA A 196 -14.02 -9.12 -18.62
CA ALA A 196 -12.93 -9.47 -19.52
C ALA A 196 -11.80 -10.23 -18.78
N TYR A 197 -12.03 -11.49 -18.38
CA TYR A 197 -11.08 -12.27 -17.58
C TYR A 197 -9.66 -12.38 -18.20
N LEU A 198 -9.57 -12.46 -19.53
CA LEU A 198 -8.27 -12.49 -20.22
C LEU A 198 -7.52 -11.16 -20.14
N ALA A 199 -8.22 -10.04 -20.00
CA ALA A 199 -7.58 -8.75 -19.71
C ALA A 199 -6.90 -8.80 -18.33
N HIS A 200 -7.57 -9.38 -17.33
CA HIS A 200 -6.99 -9.54 -16.00
C HIS A 200 -5.74 -10.43 -16.02
N ILE A 201 -5.81 -11.54 -16.77
CA ILE A 201 -4.68 -12.47 -16.90
C ILE A 201 -3.48 -11.76 -17.55
N GLY A 202 -3.70 -11.08 -18.69
CA GLY A 202 -2.65 -10.35 -19.40
C GLY A 202 -2.03 -9.24 -18.55
N GLY A 203 -2.86 -8.42 -17.92
CA GLY A 203 -2.40 -7.35 -17.03
C GLY A 203 -1.58 -7.90 -15.86
N PHE A 204 -2.09 -8.93 -15.19
CA PHE A 204 -1.42 -9.58 -14.06
C PHE A 204 -0.04 -10.11 -14.43
N LEU A 205 0.07 -10.85 -15.53
CA LEU A 205 1.34 -11.38 -16.02
C LEU A 205 2.31 -10.26 -16.42
N GLY A 206 1.81 -9.17 -17.02
CA GLY A 206 2.60 -7.97 -17.29
C GLY A 206 3.18 -7.34 -16.02
N GLY A 207 2.38 -7.25 -14.96
CA GLY A 207 2.79 -6.76 -13.65
C GLY A 207 3.84 -7.64 -12.97
N VAL A 208 3.60 -8.95 -12.93
CA VAL A 208 4.54 -9.96 -12.41
C VAL A 208 5.87 -9.87 -13.15
N GLY A 209 5.84 -9.90 -14.48
CA GLY A 209 7.05 -9.83 -15.32
C GLY A 209 7.83 -8.54 -15.08
N THR A 210 7.14 -7.40 -15.04
CA THR A 210 7.77 -6.09 -14.73
C THR A 210 8.44 -6.10 -13.36
N ALA A 211 7.78 -6.63 -12.33
CA ALA A 211 8.31 -6.65 -10.98
C ALA A 211 9.52 -7.59 -10.83
N PHE A 212 9.53 -8.74 -11.50
CA PHE A 212 10.69 -9.63 -11.56
C PHE A 212 11.88 -8.95 -12.24
N ILE A 213 11.68 -8.39 -13.44
CA ILE A 213 12.70 -7.64 -14.18
C ILE A 213 13.26 -6.53 -13.30
N TRP A 214 12.39 -5.77 -12.63
CA TRP A 214 12.80 -4.69 -11.75
C TRP A 214 13.67 -5.16 -10.58
N LYS A 215 13.33 -6.28 -9.94
CA LYS A 215 14.15 -6.88 -8.88
C LYS A 215 15.51 -7.37 -9.38
N SER A 216 15.61 -7.83 -10.63
CA SER A 216 16.88 -8.24 -11.23
C SER A 216 17.85 -7.07 -11.45
N PHE A 217 17.34 -5.85 -11.64
CA PHE A 217 18.15 -4.64 -11.86
C PHE A 217 18.27 -3.73 -10.64
N SER A 218 17.51 -4.00 -9.57
CA SER A 218 17.57 -3.22 -8.33
C SER A 218 18.33 -4.02 -7.27
N PRO A 219 19.29 -3.43 -6.53
CA PRO A 219 19.85 -4.11 -5.36
C PRO A 219 18.73 -4.49 -4.39
N PRO A 220 18.88 -5.59 -3.61
CA PRO A 220 17.93 -5.95 -2.58
C PRO A 220 17.60 -4.73 -1.74
N PHE A 221 16.32 -4.39 -1.64
CA PHE A 221 15.88 -3.31 -0.77
C PHE A 221 16.06 -3.81 0.67
N ASP A 222 17.10 -3.35 1.35
CA ASP A 222 17.42 -3.73 2.73
C ASP A 222 16.56 -2.98 3.78
N GLY A 223 15.56 -2.21 3.33
CA GLY A 223 14.74 -1.38 4.21
C GLY A 223 15.43 -0.11 4.72
N SER A 224 16.71 0.11 4.39
CA SER A 224 17.40 1.36 4.68
C SER A 224 16.93 2.45 3.72
N ILE A 225 16.67 3.63 4.29
CA ILE A 225 16.40 4.84 3.51
C ILE A 225 17.74 5.24 2.87
N PRO A 226 17.83 5.39 1.54
CA PRO A 226 19.05 5.87 0.91
C PRO A 226 19.38 7.27 1.46
N GLU A 227 20.54 7.43 2.11
CA GLU A 227 21.03 8.73 2.61
C GLU A 227 20.96 9.83 1.53
N SER A 228 21.04 9.45 0.26
CA SER A 228 21.01 10.35 -0.90
C SER A 228 19.70 11.12 -1.09
N ARG A 229 18.59 10.73 -0.43
CA ARG A 229 17.31 11.48 -0.47
C ARG A 229 17.15 12.55 0.62
N ILE A 230 18.10 12.67 1.54
CA ILE A 230 18.11 13.74 2.54
C ILE A 230 18.43 15.12 1.90
N ASN A 231 18.92 15.14 0.65
CA ASN A 231 19.50 16.36 0.05
C ASN A 231 18.62 17.13 -0.96
N ARG A 232 17.29 17.14 -0.81
CA ARG A 232 16.43 18.11 -1.56
C ARG A 232 15.46 18.85 -0.67
N LYS A 233 16.07 19.76 0.09
CA LYS A 233 15.60 20.97 0.76
C LYS A 233 16.23 21.02 2.15
N SER A 234 17.57 21.01 2.20
CA SER A 234 18.27 21.75 3.25
C SER A 234 18.03 23.24 2.97
N GLN A 235 16.81 23.69 3.28
CA GLN A 235 16.65 25.03 3.84
C GLN A 235 17.75 25.14 4.89
N GLN A 236 18.65 26.10 4.71
CA GLN A 236 19.73 26.51 5.61
C GLN A 236 19.46 26.09 7.06
N TYR A 237 19.80 24.84 7.39
CA TYR A 237 20.10 24.49 8.76
C TYR A 237 21.55 24.94 8.91
N PRO A 238 21.86 25.73 9.95
CA PRO A 238 23.24 26.16 10.16
C PRO A 238 24.11 24.91 10.13
N THR A 239 25.16 24.96 9.32
CA THR A 239 26.22 23.95 9.35
C THR A 239 26.66 23.82 10.80
N LEU A 240 26.24 22.74 11.45
CA LEU A 240 26.74 22.38 12.77
C LEU A 240 28.23 22.10 12.57
N LYS A 241 29.03 23.10 12.95
CA LYS A 241 30.42 22.87 13.32
C LYS A 241 30.43 21.63 14.22
N SER A 242 31.32 20.70 13.90
CA SER A 242 31.57 19.44 14.59
C SER A 242 32.19 19.65 15.98
N ASP A 243 31.62 20.56 16.77
CA ASP A 243 32.00 20.90 18.14
C ASP A 243 30.74 20.94 18.99
N VAL A 244 30.03 19.81 19.07
CA VAL A 244 29.00 19.63 20.09
C VAL A 244 29.28 18.32 20.78
N SER A 245 29.96 18.43 21.93
CA SER A 245 30.03 17.43 23.00
C SER A 245 28.72 16.66 23.13
N ASP A 246 28.77 15.36 23.44
CA ASP A 246 27.67 14.50 23.89
C ASP A 246 26.55 15.28 24.62
N LYS A 247 25.62 15.87 23.87
CA LYS A 247 24.45 16.53 24.47
C LYS A 247 23.46 15.43 24.76
N HIS A 248 23.53 14.95 25.99
CA HIS A 248 22.53 14.09 26.60
C HIS A 248 21.16 14.77 26.43
N VAL A 249 20.27 14.17 25.64
CA VAL A 249 18.88 14.61 25.62
C VAL A 249 18.30 14.21 26.97
N PRO A 250 17.75 15.16 27.76
CA PRO A 250 17.20 14.82 29.06
C PRO A 250 16.06 13.80 28.89
N PRO A 251 15.89 12.85 29.82
CA PRO A 251 14.77 11.92 29.81
C PRO A 251 13.43 12.65 29.80
N GLU A 252 12.48 12.17 29.01
CA GLU A 252 11.10 12.66 29.02
C GLU A 252 10.24 11.76 29.90
N ILE A 253 9.40 12.35 30.75
CA ILE A 253 8.52 11.62 31.67
C ILE A 253 7.08 11.96 31.31
N ILE A 254 6.29 10.93 30.99
CA ILE A 254 4.87 11.05 30.66
C ILE A 254 4.05 10.41 31.77
N SER A 255 3.21 11.20 32.43
CA SER A 255 2.34 10.73 33.50
C SER A 255 0.96 10.33 32.98
N GLY A 256 0.48 9.16 33.43
CA GLY A 256 -0.88 8.66 33.17
C GLY A 256 -1.58 8.29 34.47
N ASN A 257 -2.86 7.90 34.37
CA ASN A 257 -3.63 7.47 35.54
C ASN A 257 -3.08 6.13 36.08
N GLY A 258 -2.28 6.19 37.15
CA GLY A 258 -1.68 5.03 37.79
C GLY A 258 -0.36 4.52 37.17
N PHE A 259 0.24 5.25 36.22
CA PHE A 259 1.53 4.87 35.63
C PHE A 259 2.37 6.07 35.21
N LEU A 260 3.67 5.86 35.04
CA LEU A 260 4.63 6.80 34.47
C LEU A 260 5.42 6.10 33.35
N ASP A 261 5.55 6.75 32.20
CA ASP A 261 6.42 6.29 31.12
C ASP A 261 7.67 7.20 31.08
N VAL A 262 8.85 6.62 31.29
CA VAL A 262 10.14 7.30 31.19
C VAL A 262 10.79 6.96 29.86
N ILE A 263 11.14 7.97 29.09
CA ILE A 263 11.64 7.85 27.72
C ILE A 263 13.06 8.39 27.67
N ILE A 264 14.00 7.54 27.27
CA ILE A 264 15.42 7.86 27.17
C ILE A 264 15.86 7.60 25.74
N GLN A 265 16.44 8.62 25.09
CA GLN A 265 17.05 8.43 23.78
C GLN A 265 18.48 7.92 23.94
N VAL A 266 18.77 6.74 23.39
CA VAL A 266 20.08 6.13 23.48
C VAL A 266 20.57 5.72 22.10
N ARG A 267 21.65 6.38 21.64
CA ARG A 267 22.32 5.98 20.40
C ARG A 267 23.01 4.62 20.57
N GLY A 268 22.78 3.73 19.62
CA GLY A 268 23.41 2.41 19.56
C GLY A 268 22.64 1.29 20.26
N VAL A 269 21.38 1.52 20.65
CA VAL A 269 20.49 0.49 21.23
C VAL A 269 19.50 0.03 20.17
N ASP A 270 19.32 -1.29 20.09
CA ASP A 270 18.37 -1.99 19.21
C ASP A 270 17.35 -2.81 20.03
N MET A 271 16.45 -3.52 19.34
CA MET A 271 15.38 -4.30 19.99
C MET A 271 15.89 -5.49 20.82
N ASP A 272 17.11 -5.97 20.56
CA ASP A 272 17.70 -7.12 21.24
C ASP A 272 18.65 -6.70 22.38
N SER A 273 18.80 -5.39 22.61
CA SER A 273 19.69 -4.84 23.62
C SER A 273 19.25 -5.19 25.04
N ASN A 274 20.21 -5.58 25.87
CA ASN A 274 19.99 -6.01 27.24
C ASN A 274 19.97 -4.81 28.20
N ILE A 275 18.77 -4.45 28.64
CA ILE A 275 18.52 -3.28 29.48
C ILE A 275 17.88 -3.70 30.79
N GLN A 276 18.46 -3.24 31.90
CA GLN A 276 17.92 -3.41 33.25
C GLN A 276 17.47 -2.07 33.79
N ALA A 277 16.24 -1.99 34.30
CA ALA A 277 15.72 -0.80 34.94
C ALA A 277 15.26 -1.13 36.37
N LYS A 278 15.58 -0.26 37.33
CA LYS A 278 15.19 -0.40 38.74
C LYS A 278 14.80 0.96 39.31
N PHE A 279 13.60 1.03 39.88
CA PHE A 279 13.14 2.20 40.61
C PHE A 279 13.44 2.04 42.11
N ASP A 280 13.94 3.10 42.74
CA ASP A 280 14.14 3.20 44.18
C ASP A 280 13.20 4.27 44.75
N SER A 281 12.22 3.82 45.54
CA SER A 281 11.21 4.68 46.15
C SER A 281 11.76 5.57 47.28
N SER A 282 12.90 5.21 47.88
CA SER A 282 13.52 6.01 48.94
C SER A 282 14.21 7.27 48.41
N THR A 283 14.69 7.21 47.16
CA THR A 283 15.42 8.29 46.49
C THR A 283 14.65 8.87 45.29
N ASN A 284 13.45 8.34 44.99
CA ASN A 284 12.65 8.65 43.79
C ASN A 284 13.45 8.57 42.49
N ASN A 285 14.38 7.62 42.40
CA ASN A 285 15.33 7.54 41.30
C ASN A 285 15.16 6.25 40.51
N LEU A 286 15.08 6.38 39.20
CA LEU A 286 15.07 5.27 38.25
C LEU A 286 16.49 5.09 37.69
N SER A 287 17.11 3.96 38.00
CA SER A 287 18.38 3.52 37.42
C SER A 287 18.14 2.65 36.21
N VAL A 288 18.79 2.97 35.09
CA VAL A 288 18.67 2.27 33.81
C VAL A 288 20.06 1.89 33.32
N LYS A 289 20.35 0.61 33.33
CA LYS A 289 21.64 0.05 32.91
C LYS A 289 21.49 -0.65 31.56
N ILE A 290 22.28 -0.21 30.60
CA ILE A 290 22.35 -0.78 29.25
C ILE A 290 23.64 -1.58 29.21
N LEU A 291 23.50 -2.90 29.34
CA LEU A 291 24.64 -3.79 29.57
C LEU A 291 25.57 -3.84 28.37
N ASP A 292 25.01 -3.87 27.16
CA ASP A 292 25.79 -3.98 25.92
C ASP A 292 26.67 -2.77 25.64
N LEU A 293 26.25 -1.59 26.12
CA LEU A 293 26.98 -0.33 25.98
C LEU A 293 27.78 0.03 27.25
N ASN A 294 27.66 -0.76 28.31
CA ASN A 294 28.17 -0.47 29.66
C ASN A 294 27.84 0.97 30.12
N LYS A 295 26.62 1.44 29.84
CA LYS A 295 26.14 2.77 30.21
C LYS A 295 25.05 2.67 31.26
N THR A 296 25.08 3.58 32.23
CA THR A 296 24.04 3.72 33.26
C THR A 296 23.45 5.12 33.22
N TYR A 297 22.13 5.21 33.23
CA TYR A 297 21.36 6.45 33.30
C TYR A 297 20.63 6.48 34.63
N SER A 298 20.59 7.65 35.25
CA SER A 298 19.86 7.90 36.49
C SER A 298 18.85 8.98 36.21
N VAL A 299 17.57 8.70 36.46
CA VAL A 299 16.46 9.61 36.17
C VAL A 299 15.68 9.86 37.45
N GLU A 300 15.67 11.10 37.91
CA GLU A 300 14.83 11.51 39.03
C GLU A 300 13.37 11.56 38.58
N ILE A 301 12.49 10.87 39.30
CA ILE A 301 11.07 10.75 38.99
C ILE A 301 10.27 11.72 39.86
N PRO A 302 9.53 12.67 39.27
CA PRO A 302 8.67 13.58 40.01
C PRO A 302 7.55 12.77 40.71
N ASN A 303 7.62 12.66 42.04
CA ASN A 303 6.69 11.87 42.85
C ASN A 303 6.22 12.66 44.09
N PRO A 304 5.42 13.73 43.91
CA PRO A 304 5.03 14.63 45.01
C PRO A 304 4.18 13.93 46.09
N ASP A 305 3.46 12.86 45.72
CA ASP A 305 2.57 12.11 46.62
C ASP A 305 3.24 10.85 47.22
N SER A 306 4.55 10.66 47.00
CA SER A 306 5.33 9.53 47.52
C SER A 306 4.74 8.15 47.19
N TYR A 307 4.18 7.99 46.00
CA TYR A 307 3.66 6.70 45.55
C TYR A 307 4.77 5.68 45.36
N ALA A 308 4.48 4.42 45.73
CA ALA A 308 5.36 3.32 45.38
C ALA A 308 5.12 2.94 43.91
N PHE A 309 6.20 2.79 43.15
CA PHE A 309 6.16 2.36 41.76
C PHE A 309 6.99 1.10 41.58
N GLU A 310 6.59 0.26 40.63
CA GLU A 310 7.41 -0.85 40.15
C GLU A 310 7.64 -0.74 38.64
N VAL A 311 8.78 -1.25 38.16
CA VAL A 311 9.07 -1.35 36.73
C VAL A 311 8.25 -2.50 36.16
N SER A 312 7.24 -2.16 35.35
CA SER A 312 6.35 -3.13 34.71
C SER A 312 6.90 -3.61 33.37
N SER A 313 7.54 -2.73 32.57
CA SER A 313 8.11 -3.11 31.28
C SER A 313 9.23 -2.18 30.83
N VAL A 314 10.17 -2.73 30.06
CA VAL A 314 11.18 -1.98 29.30
C VAL A 314 11.01 -2.33 27.83
N THR A 315 10.92 -1.32 26.96
CA THR A 315 10.71 -1.51 25.51
C THR A 315 11.67 -0.63 24.73
N VAL A 316 12.28 -1.18 23.69
CA VAL A 316 13.14 -0.43 22.77
C VAL A 316 12.46 -0.28 21.42
N ILE A 317 12.40 0.94 20.90
CA ILE A 317 11.90 1.23 19.55
C ILE A 317 12.83 2.26 18.91
N ASN A 318 13.56 1.87 17.86
CA ASN A 318 14.40 2.78 17.06
C ASN A 318 15.37 3.66 17.89
N GLY A 319 16.10 3.08 18.85
CA GLY A 319 17.04 3.81 19.71
C GLY A 319 16.39 4.62 20.85
N ILE A 320 15.10 4.42 21.10
CA ILE A 320 14.37 4.98 22.24
C ILE A 320 14.08 3.86 23.23
N VAL A 321 14.53 4.03 24.46
CA VAL A 321 14.24 3.14 25.59
C VAL A 321 13.06 3.72 26.35
N LYS A 322 11.95 3.00 26.38
CA LYS A 322 10.74 3.33 27.13
C LYS A 322 10.62 2.42 28.34
N ILE A 323 10.52 2.99 29.53
CA ILE A 323 10.38 2.27 30.79
C ILE A 323 9.04 2.65 31.41
N ARG A 324 8.20 1.64 31.66
CA ARG A 324 6.91 1.83 32.30
C ARG A 324 7.01 1.53 33.77
N LEU A 325 6.67 2.52 34.59
CA LEU A 325 6.45 2.40 36.02
C LEU A 325 4.95 2.32 36.28
N VAL A 326 4.51 1.36 37.10
CA VAL A 326 3.10 1.24 37.51
C VAL A 326 3.00 1.49 39.00
N ARG A 327 2.00 2.26 39.40
CA ARG A 327 1.75 2.58 40.81
C ARG A 327 1.27 1.32 41.53
N LEU A 328 1.92 1.02 42.65
CA LEU A 328 1.45 0.00 43.59
C LEU A 328 0.29 0.60 44.41
N SER A 329 -0.75 -0.21 44.58
CA SER A 329 -1.97 0.14 45.34
C SER A 329 -1.70 0.33 46.82
#